data_AF-A0A838RWB5-F1
#
_entry.id   AF-A0A838RWB5-F1
#
_cell.length_a   1.000
_cell.length_b   1.000
_cell.length_c   1.000
_cell.angle_alpha   90.00
_cell.angle_beta   90.00
_cell.angle_gamma   90.00
#
_symmetry.space_group_name_H-M   'P 1'
#
loop_
_entity.id
_entity.type
_entity.pdbx_description
1 polymer ?
#
loop_
_entity_poly.entity_id
_entity_poly.type
_entity_poly.pdbx_seq_one_letter_code
_entity_poly.pdbx_strand_id
1 'polypeptide(L)'
;MIDDPDLRACYGFLNMKTLARCVDELGCAVSIGFIPWNYKRTSPAVVELFRARWPSLSLCVHGCDHMRDEFSAAKVSTSRQLLALSLERMRRLSQVTGLAWDKVMVFPRGEFSGSAMQALRESTLVAGVNTELIDTQTGRGVQVEELLQPAITAYSGFPLFLRRPASQPVAKFALDLLLGKPCLVGMHHDYFRGGDDKFIALVKSLNALDSTLTWTNLESIVAQTCSIRLTPGLGPEVRLFSSCTRLAPQKSLTEARFSKREPLVAKTFNASVDGRETDCTRQDGTISFAGQLNQAPGTLIYIKILPVEEVAVPSPSLPYRIKVAARRRLSRIRDNHFSKAVWARHFLRVPRSPKV
;
A
#
# COMPACT_ATOMS: atom_id res chain seq x y z
N MET A 1 -3.41 -4.22 7.51
CA MET A 1 -3.59 -4.93 6.23
C MET A 1 -3.56 -6.43 6.47
N ILE A 2 -4.47 -7.16 5.81
CA ILE A 2 -4.48 -8.63 5.81
C ILE A 2 -4.15 -9.12 4.39
N ASP A 3 -3.08 -9.89 4.25
CA ASP A 3 -2.55 -10.31 2.95
C ASP A 3 -3.24 -11.57 2.42
N ASP A 4 -3.56 -11.52 1.12
CA ASP A 4 -4.04 -12.63 0.29
C ASP A 4 -5.44 -13.23 0.51
N PRO A 5 -6.36 -12.75 1.38
CA PRO A 5 -7.65 -13.40 1.45
C PRO A 5 -8.49 -13.09 0.21
N ASP A 6 -9.13 -14.13 -0.33
CA ASP A 6 -10.20 -13.95 -1.31
C ASP A 6 -11.39 -13.22 -0.63
N LEU A 7 -12.18 -12.46 -1.39
CA LEU A 7 -13.42 -11.82 -0.88
C LEU A 7 -14.57 -12.82 -0.81
N ARG A 8 -14.44 -13.79 0.09
CA ARG A 8 -15.44 -14.81 0.42
C ARG A 8 -15.80 -14.71 1.89
N ALA A 9 -16.94 -15.30 2.28
CA ALA A 9 -17.40 -15.22 3.67
C ALA A 9 -16.34 -15.69 4.69
N CYS A 10 -15.60 -16.74 4.33
CA CYS A 10 -14.47 -17.24 5.10
C CYS A 10 -13.25 -17.47 4.19
N TYR A 11 -12.06 -17.17 4.70
CA TYR A 11 -10.76 -17.51 4.10
C TYR A 11 -9.79 -17.92 5.21
N GLY A 12 -9.36 -19.18 5.22
CA GLY A 12 -8.58 -19.74 6.32
C GLY A 12 -9.32 -19.56 7.65
N PHE A 13 -8.71 -18.87 8.61
CA PHE A 13 -9.31 -18.55 9.92
C PHE A 13 -10.04 -17.20 9.94
N LEU A 14 -10.01 -16.45 8.84
CA LEU A 14 -10.67 -15.17 8.74
C LEU A 14 -12.14 -15.37 8.34
N ASN A 15 -13.04 -14.78 9.12
CA ASN A 15 -14.45 -14.60 8.77
C ASN A 15 -14.70 -13.11 8.49
N MET A 16 -15.20 -12.77 7.30
CA MET A 16 -15.35 -11.37 6.89
C MET A 16 -16.42 -10.62 7.69
N LYS A 17 -17.51 -11.29 8.11
CA LYS A 17 -18.54 -10.68 8.95
C LYS A 17 -18.00 -10.38 10.34
N THR A 18 -17.26 -11.32 10.93
CA THR A 18 -16.60 -11.10 12.23
C THR A 18 -15.60 -9.97 12.14
N LEU A 19 -14.74 -9.95 11.11
CA LEU A 19 -13.79 -8.86 10.88
C LEU A 19 -14.49 -7.50 10.80
N ALA A 20 -15.56 -7.39 10.00
CA ALA A 20 -16.31 -6.15 9.85
C ALA A 20 -16.91 -5.67 11.18
N ARG A 21 -17.45 -6.58 11.98
CA ARG A 21 -17.94 -6.26 13.33
C ARG A 21 -16.80 -5.74 14.22
N CYS A 22 -15.63 -6.38 14.21
CA CYS A 22 -14.48 -5.89 15.00
C CYS A 22 -14.02 -4.50 14.53
N VAL A 23 -14.03 -4.24 13.22
CA VAL A 23 -13.71 -2.93 12.65
C VAL A 23 -14.67 -1.85 13.18
N ASP A 24 -15.97 -2.14 13.18
CA ASP A 24 -17.00 -1.24 13.70
C ASP A 24 -16.86 -1.01 15.21
N GLU A 25 -16.71 -2.10 16.00
CA GLU A 25 -16.61 -2.04 17.46
C GLU A 25 -15.34 -1.35 17.97
N LEU A 26 -14.22 -1.51 17.26
CA LEU A 26 -12.92 -0.94 17.66
C LEU A 26 -12.66 0.44 17.05
N GLY A 27 -13.49 0.90 16.11
CA GLY A 27 -13.26 2.14 15.36
C GLY A 27 -11.94 2.13 14.59
N CYS A 28 -11.51 0.95 14.11
CA CYS A 28 -10.24 0.80 13.38
C CYS A 28 -10.46 0.70 11.86
N ALA A 29 -9.38 0.51 11.10
CA ALA A 29 -9.46 0.32 9.66
C ALA A 29 -8.61 -0.86 9.19
N VAL A 30 -9.13 -1.62 8.23
CA VAL A 30 -8.50 -2.81 7.69
C VAL A 30 -8.59 -2.80 6.16
N SER A 31 -7.42 -2.85 5.52
CA SER A 31 -7.31 -3.10 4.08
C SER A 31 -6.97 -4.56 3.81
N ILE A 32 -7.67 -5.18 2.85
CA ILE A 32 -7.30 -6.47 2.30
C ILE A 32 -6.30 -6.27 1.16
N GLY A 33 -5.13 -6.89 1.29
CA GLY A 33 -4.19 -7.07 0.18
C GLY A 33 -4.78 -8.04 -0.83
N PHE A 34 -5.55 -7.50 -1.79
CA PHE A 34 -6.33 -8.30 -2.72
C PHE A 34 -5.50 -8.69 -3.94
N ILE A 35 -5.43 -10.00 -4.21
CA ILE A 35 -4.77 -10.52 -5.41
C ILE A 35 -5.67 -10.26 -6.63
N PRO A 36 -5.28 -9.42 -7.59
CA PRO A 36 -6.14 -9.01 -8.71
C PRO A 36 -6.65 -10.18 -9.56
N TRP A 37 -5.92 -11.29 -9.67
CA TRP A 37 -6.39 -12.52 -10.33
C TRP A 37 -7.75 -13.03 -9.79
N ASN A 38 -8.08 -12.71 -8.54
CA ASN A 38 -9.34 -13.09 -7.91
C ASN A 38 -10.52 -12.17 -8.24
N TYR A 39 -10.38 -11.16 -9.11
CA TYR A 39 -11.45 -10.17 -9.38
C TYR A 39 -12.82 -10.78 -9.77
N LYS A 40 -12.84 -11.96 -10.41
CA LYS A 40 -14.06 -12.70 -10.77
C LYS A 40 -14.54 -13.71 -9.72
N ARG A 41 -13.89 -13.76 -8.55
CA ARG A 41 -14.07 -14.81 -7.52
C ARG A 41 -14.48 -14.21 -6.17
N THR A 42 -15.25 -13.14 -6.21
CA THR A 42 -15.75 -12.41 -5.05
C THR A 42 -17.19 -12.85 -4.73
N SER A 43 -17.59 -12.71 -3.47
CA SER A 43 -18.97 -12.94 -3.00
C SER A 43 -19.72 -11.61 -3.00
N PRO A 44 -20.91 -11.51 -3.63
CA PRO A 44 -21.71 -10.28 -3.60
C PRO A 44 -21.99 -9.77 -2.18
N ALA A 45 -22.29 -10.67 -1.24
CA ALA A 45 -22.52 -10.30 0.16
C ALA A 45 -21.28 -9.71 0.84
N VAL A 46 -20.08 -10.15 0.46
CA VAL A 46 -18.82 -9.59 1.00
C VAL A 46 -18.46 -8.28 0.31
N VAL A 47 -18.76 -8.15 -0.99
CA VAL A 47 -18.64 -6.88 -1.71
C VAL A 47 -19.48 -5.80 -1.03
N GLU A 48 -20.76 -6.06 -0.77
CA GLU A 48 -21.65 -5.11 -0.10
C GLU A 48 -21.17 -4.77 1.32
N LEU A 49 -20.63 -5.77 2.04
CA LEU A 49 -20.05 -5.56 3.37
C LEU A 49 -18.91 -4.52 3.35
N PHE A 50 -18.04 -4.57 2.34
CA PHE A 50 -16.94 -3.62 2.16
C PHE A 50 -17.43 -2.26 1.66
N ARG A 51 -18.35 -2.23 0.68
CA ARG A 51 -18.93 -0.98 0.16
C ARG A 51 -19.59 -0.15 1.27
N ALA A 52 -20.34 -0.81 2.15
CA ALA A 52 -21.04 -0.15 3.26
C ALA A 52 -20.09 0.38 4.35
N ARG A 53 -18.81 -0.03 4.36
CA ARG A 53 -17.82 0.33 5.39
C ARG A 53 -16.61 1.05 4.82
N TRP A 54 -16.65 1.48 3.57
CA TRP A 54 -15.58 2.30 3.02
C TRP A 54 -15.50 3.65 3.78
N PRO A 55 -14.32 4.13 4.21
CA PRO A 55 -12.98 3.59 3.96
C PRO A 55 -12.42 2.63 5.04
N SER A 56 -13.13 2.40 6.14
CA SER A 56 -12.66 1.55 7.25
C SER A 56 -12.46 0.08 6.87
N LEU A 57 -13.18 -0.43 5.89
CA LEU A 57 -12.94 -1.74 5.29
C LEU A 57 -12.65 -1.58 3.80
N SER A 58 -11.37 -1.66 3.41
CA SER A 58 -10.90 -1.32 2.06
C SER A 58 -10.16 -2.47 1.38
N LEU A 59 -9.85 -2.29 0.10
CA LEU A 59 -8.96 -3.16 -0.67
C LEU A 59 -7.73 -2.38 -1.10
N CYS A 60 -6.58 -3.04 -1.19
CA CYS A 60 -5.41 -2.53 -1.90
C CYS A 60 -4.87 -3.61 -2.86
N VAL A 61 -4.00 -3.20 -3.77
CA VAL A 61 -3.44 -4.11 -4.78
C VAL A 61 -2.39 -4.99 -4.12
N HIS A 62 -2.48 -6.31 -4.27
CA HIS A 62 -1.47 -7.24 -3.78
C HIS A 62 -0.92 -8.12 -4.91
N GLY A 63 0.06 -7.56 -5.62
CA GLY A 63 0.69 -8.20 -6.77
C GLY A 63 -0.22 -8.26 -8.00
N CYS A 64 -0.24 -9.40 -8.69
CA CYS A 64 -1.15 -9.64 -9.82
C CYS A 64 -1.75 -11.05 -9.81
N ASP A 65 -0.91 -12.09 -9.90
CA ASP A 65 -1.28 -13.51 -9.94
C ASP A 65 -0.86 -14.26 -8.65
N HIS A 66 -0.07 -13.59 -7.79
CA HIS A 66 0.59 -14.13 -6.61
C HIS A 66 1.49 -15.35 -6.90
N MET A 67 2.20 -15.27 -8.04
CA MET A 67 3.30 -16.16 -8.43
C MET A 67 4.58 -15.82 -7.65
N ARG A 68 5.66 -16.60 -7.82
CA ARG A 68 6.97 -16.21 -7.24
C ARG A 68 7.55 -15.07 -8.07
N ASP A 69 8.26 -14.15 -7.42
CA ASP A 69 9.12 -13.15 -8.07
C ASP A 69 8.39 -12.16 -9.01
N GLU A 70 7.08 -11.92 -8.78
CA GLU A 70 6.23 -11.09 -9.65
C GLU A 70 6.78 -9.68 -9.88
N PHE A 71 7.20 -9.04 -8.79
CA PHE A 71 7.75 -7.69 -8.79
C PHE A 71 9.24 -7.67 -8.46
N SER A 72 9.91 -8.82 -8.54
CA SER A 72 11.37 -8.96 -8.42
C SER A 72 12.06 -8.92 -9.80
N ALA A 73 11.29 -8.63 -10.86
CA ALA A 73 11.78 -8.67 -12.24
C ALA A 73 12.91 -7.66 -12.48
N ALA A 74 13.89 -8.07 -13.29
CA ALA A 74 15.05 -7.26 -13.61
C ALA A 74 14.77 -6.11 -14.60
N LYS A 75 13.66 -6.20 -15.35
CA LYS A 75 13.32 -5.26 -16.42
C LYS A 75 12.06 -4.47 -16.06
N VAL A 76 12.13 -3.14 -16.21
CA VAL A 76 10.98 -2.24 -16.01
C VAL A 76 9.79 -2.63 -16.89
N SER A 77 10.03 -3.02 -18.15
CA SER A 77 8.98 -3.40 -19.09
C SER A 77 8.17 -4.63 -18.63
N THR A 78 8.83 -5.63 -18.03
CA THR A 78 8.15 -6.79 -17.44
C THR A 78 7.24 -6.36 -16.29
N SER A 79 7.75 -5.52 -15.38
CA SER A 79 6.96 -4.99 -14.26
C SER A 79 5.80 -4.12 -14.73
N ARG A 80 5.99 -3.31 -15.79
CA ARG A 80 4.94 -2.51 -16.43
C ARG A 80 3.81 -3.37 -16.97
N GLN A 81 4.11 -4.43 -17.71
CA GLN A 81 3.10 -5.35 -18.26
C GLN A 81 2.30 -6.05 -17.15
N LEU A 82 2.99 -6.52 -16.11
CA LEU A 82 2.32 -7.18 -14.98
C LEU A 82 1.44 -6.21 -14.20
N LEU A 83 1.91 -4.99 -13.99
CA LEU A 83 1.17 -3.92 -13.34
C LEU A 83 -0.05 -3.49 -14.17
N ALA A 84 0.08 -3.37 -15.50
CA ALA A 84 -1.04 -3.07 -16.39
C ALA A 84 -2.15 -4.12 -16.28
N LEU A 85 -1.79 -5.41 -16.25
CA LEU A 85 -2.74 -6.50 -16.04
C LEU A 85 -3.38 -6.48 -14.65
N SER A 86 -2.59 -6.18 -13.62
CA SER A 86 -3.05 -6.03 -12.24
C SER A 86 -4.11 -4.93 -12.13
N LEU A 87 -3.79 -3.73 -12.61
CA LEU A 87 -4.69 -2.57 -12.59
C LEU A 87 -5.95 -2.80 -13.42
N GLU A 88 -5.83 -3.43 -14.60
CA GLU A 88 -7.00 -3.75 -15.42
C GLU A 88 -7.98 -4.69 -14.69
N ARG A 89 -7.48 -5.68 -13.96
CA ARG A 89 -8.33 -6.59 -13.17
C ARG A 89 -8.99 -5.87 -12.00
N MET A 90 -8.28 -4.95 -11.33
CA MET A 90 -8.84 -4.11 -10.27
C MET A 90 -9.91 -3.15 -10.81
N ARG A 91 -9.68 -2.54 -11.98
CA ARG A 91 -10.70 -1.72 -12.66
C ARG A 91 -11.94 -2.54 -13.00
N ARG A 92 -11.78 -3.74 -13.56
CA ARG A 92 -12.90 -4.64 -13.85
C ARG A 92 -13.66 -5.07 -12.60
N LEU A 93 -12.97 -5.35 -11.48
CA LEU A 93 -13.64 -5.60 -10.20
C LEU A 93 -14.54 -4.41 -9.85
N SER A 94 -13.97 -3.21 -9.84
CA SER A 94 -14.67 -1.98 -9.48
C SER A 94 -15.86 -1.70 -10.40
N GLN A 95 -15.70 -1.83 -11.71
CA GLN A 95 -16.78 -1.66 -12.70
C GLN A 95 -17.94 -2.64 -12.52
N VAL A 96 -17.63 -3.92 -12.23
CA VAL A 96 -18.65 -4.98 -12.12
C VAL A 96 -19.36 -4.94 -10.76
N THR A 97 -18.67 -4.52 -9.71
CA THR A 97 -19.15 -4.66 -8.32
C THR A 97 -19.44 -3.35 -7.60
N GLY A 98 -19.02 -2.21 -8.16
CA GLY A 98 -19.05 -0.91 -7.50
C GLY A 98 -18.05 -0.77 -6.34
N LEU A 99 -17.16 -1.74 -6.12
CA LEU A 99 -16.22 -1.73 -5.01
C LEU A 99 -15.03 -0.81 -5.30
N ALA A 100 -14.80 0.17 -4.43
CA ALA A 100 -13.61 1.01 -4.45
C ALA A 100 -12.38 0.24 -3.96
N TRP A 101 -11.19 0.71 -4.36
CA TRP A 101 -9.92 0.13 -3.94
C TRP A 101 -8.85 1.22 -3.90
N ASP A 102 -7.91 1.05 -2.97
CA ASP A 102 -6.78 1.93 -2.72
C ASP A 102 -5.74 1.79 -3.83
N LYS A 103 -5.32 2.91 -4.40
CA LYS A 103 -4.22 2.99 -5.39
C LYS A 103 -2.84 2.78 -4.78
N VAL A 104 -2.71 1.76 -3.93
CA VAL A 104 -1.50 1.41 -3.20
C VAL A 104 -1.14 -0.05 -3.47
N MET A 105 0.12 -0.31 -3.81
CA MET A 105 0.67 -1.66 -3.96
C MET A 105 1.17 -2.18 -2.60
N VAL A 106 0.66 -3.31 -2.15
CA VAL A 106 1.27 -4.11 -1.10
C VAL A 106 2.03 -5.25 -1.77
N PHE A 107 3.35 -5.30 -1.61
CA PHE A 107 4.14 -6.31 -2.32
C PHE A 107 3.93 -7.71 -1.73
N PRO A 108 3.62 -8.71 -2.58
CA PRO A 108 3.63 -10.09 -2.17
C PRO A 108 4.96 -10.47 -1.52
N ARG A 109 4.89 -11.13 -0.36
CA ARG A 109 6.03 -11.73 0.35
C ARG A 109 7.14 -10.78 0.81
N GLY A 110 6.97 -9.47 0.66
CA GLY A 110 8.08 -8.55 0.92
C GLY A 110 8.94 -8.24 -0.30
N GLU A 111 8.64 -8.80 -1.48
CA GLU A 111 9.58 -8.86 -2.61
C GLU A 111 9.30 -7.75 -3.64
N PHE A 112 10.32 -6.92 -3.93
CA PHE A 112 10.28 -5.90 -4.96
C PHE A 112 11.68 -5.62 -5.52
N SER A 113 11.76 -5.13 -6.77
CA SER A 113 12.98 -4.61 -7.39
C SER A 113 12.89 -3.11 -7.67
N GLY A 114 14.04 -2.45 -7.88
CA GLY A 114 14.08 -1.07 -8.37
C GLY A 114 13.33 -0.88 -9.70
N SER A 115 13.36 -1.91 -10.57
CA SER A 115 12.58 -1.92 -11.82
C SER A 115 11.06 -1.92 -11.58
N ALA A 116 10.58 -2.66 -10.57
CA ALA A 116 9.17 -2.61 -10.17
C ALA A 116 8.78 -1.24 -9.60
N MET A 117 9.64 -0.64 -8.78
CA MET A 117 9.42 0.71 -8.22
C MET A 117 9.34 1.78 -9.31
N GLN A 118 10.20 1.68 -10.34
CA GLN A 118 10.08 2.55 -11.51
C GLN A 118 8.77 2.33 -12.27
N ALA A 119 8.35 1.09 -12.51
CA ALA A 119 7.08 0.81 -13.18
C ALA A 119 5.87 1.35 -12.39
N LEU A 120 5.91 1.27 -11.05
CA LEU A 120 4.87 1.81 -10.18
C LEU A 120 4.78 3.34 -10.26
N ARG A 121 5.93 4.04 -10.26
CA ARG A 121 6.01 5.50 -10.46
C ARG A 121 5.30 5.96 -11.73
N GLU A 122 5.37 5.15 -12.78
CA GLU A 122 4.84 5.48 -14.10
C GLU A 122 3.38 5.04 -14.28
N SER A 123 2.77 4.55 -13.20
CA SER A 123 1.39 4.09 -13.17
C SER A 123 0.47 5.07 -12.44
N THR A 124 -0.79 4.68 -12.29
CA THR A 124 -1.77 5.42 -11.49
C THR A 124 -1.69 5.13 -9.98
N LEU A 125 -0.78 4.26 -9.53
CA LEU A 125 -0.58 4.00 -8.11
C LEU A 125 0.19 5.15 -7.45
N VAL A 126 -0.12 5.41 -6.19
CA VAL A 126 0.38 6.58 -5.45
C VAL A 126 1.42 6.22 -4.39
N ALA A 127 1.51 4.94 -4.01
CA ALA A 127 2.51 4.42 -3.08
C ALA A 127 2.66 2.90 -3.13
N GLY A 128 3.78 2.42 -2.59
CA GLY A 128 3.99 1.03 -2.19
C GLY A 128 4.02 0.90 -0.67
N VAL A 129 3.58 -0.23 -0.14
CA VAL A 129 3.70 -0.59 1.28
C VAL A 129 4.37 -1.96 1.37
N ASN A 130 5.39 -2.08 2.20
CA ASN A 130 6.14 -3.33 2.29
C ASN A 130 6.76 -3.58 3.66
N THR A 131 7.02 -4.85 3.96
CA THR A 131 7.69 -5.26 5.21
C THR A 131 9.21 -5.16 5.11
N GLU A 132 9.76 -5.47 3.93
CA GLU A 132 11.18 -5.40 3.65
C GLU A 132 11.50 -4.10 2.90
N LEU A 133 12.70 -3.57 3.11
CA LEU A 133 13.20 -2.36 2.44
C LEU A 133 14.50 -2.68 1.68
N ILE A 134 14.58 -3.90 1.12
CA ILE A 134 15.73 -4.38 0.37
C ILE A 134 15.27 -4.72 -1.04
N ASP A 135 15.93 -4.14 -2.03
CA ASP A 135 15.72 -4.48 -3.43
C ASP A 135 16.19 -5.93 -3.67
N THR A 136 15.27 -6.81 -4.07
CA THR A 136 15.54 -8.25 -4.24
C THR A 136 16.48 -8.55 -5.41
N GLN A 137 16.61 -7.63 -6.37
CA GLN A 137 17.48 -7.80 -7.52
C GLN A 137 18.93 -7.41 -7.20
N THR A 138 19.12 -6.31 -6.47
CA THR A 138 20.45 -5.73 -6.22
C THR A 138 20.97 -6.00 -4.81
N GLY A 139 20.13 -6.45 -3.89
CA GLY A 139 20.46 -6.55 -2.46
C GLY A 139 20.59 -5.19 -1.76
N ARG A 140 20.31 -4.08 -2.47
CA ARG A 140 20.48 -2.73 -1.94
C ARG A 140 19.38 -2.40 -0.94
N GLY A 141 19.79 -2.12 0.29
CA GLY A 141 18.94 -1.55 1.34
C GLY A 141 18.80 -0.02 1.26
N VAL A 142 18.23 0.55 2.31
CA VAL A 142 18.02 1.99 2.48
C VAL A 142 19.04 2.60 3.43
N GLN A 143 19.34 3.89 3.25
CA GLN A 143 20.24 4.60 4.17
C GLN A 143 19.55 4.93 5.50
N VAL A 144 20.32 5.14 6.56
CA VAL A 144 19.80 5.48 7.90
C VAL A 144 18.94 6.75 7.86
N GLU A 145 19.36 7.77 7.12
CA GLU A 145 18.59 9.02 6.97
C GLU A 145 17.19 8.79 6.38
N GLU A 146 17.07 7.83 5.46
CA GLU A 146 15.79 7.46 4.86
C GLU A 146 14.90 6.69 5.85
N LEU A 147 15.50 5.88 6.72
CA LEU A 147 14.78 5.22 7.81
C LEU A 147 14.21 6.20 8.84
N LEU A 148 14.71 7.44 8.91
CA LEU A 148 14.16 8.48 9.78
C LEU A 148 13.02 9.26 9.12
N GLN A 149 12.73 9.04 7.84
CA GLN A 149 11.64 9.71 7.12
C GLN A 149 10.32 8.93 7.24
N PRO A 150 9.16 9.61 7.14
CA PRO A 150 7.85 8.97 7.06
C PRO A 150 7.71 7.91 5.94
N ALA A 151 8.37 8.12 4.80
CA ALA A 151 8.40 7.20 3.68
C ALA A 151 9.77 7.16 2.99
N ILE A 152 10.09 6.00 2.41
CA ILE A 152 11.31 5.77 1.64
C ILE A 152 11.08 6.19 0.19
N THR A 153 11.95 7.04 -0.35
CA THR A 153 11.90 7.47 -1.76
C THR A 153 13.16 7.07 -2.56
N ALA A 154 13.99 6.18 -1.98
CA ALA A 154 15.26 5.73 -2.54
C ALA A 154 15.12 5.05 -3.91
N TYR A 155 13.99 4.37 -4.13
CA TYR A 155 13.74 3.55 -5.30
C TYR A 155 12.95 4.33 -6.35
N SER A 156 13.69 4.96 -7.26
CA SER A 156 13.15 5.76 -8.38
C SER A 156 12.25 6.93 -7.96
N GLY A 157 12.30 7.39 -6.70
CA GLY A 157 11.43 8.48 -6.21
C GLY A 157 9.97 8.09 -5.99
N PHE A 158 9.63 6.80 -6.08
CA PHE A 158 8.31 6.28 -5.73
C PHE A 158 8.25 6.00 -4.22
N PRO A 159 7.22 6.48 -3.49
CA PRO A 159 7.18 6.31 -2.04
C PRO A 159 6.89 4.86 -1.65
N LEU A 160 7.75 4.33 -0.78
CA LEU A 160 7.63 3.03 -0.15
C LEU A 160 7.48 3.21 1.36
N PHE A 161 6.38 2.72 1.90
CA PHE A 161 6.07 2.77 3.32
C PHE A 161 6.39 1.45 3.99
N LEU A 162 7.06 1.51 5.14
CA LEU A 162 7.30 0.34 5.97
C LEU A 162 6.01 -0.06 6.69
N ARG A 163 5.67 -1.34 6.62
CA ARG A 163 4.71 -1.96 7.53
C ARG A 163 5.42 -2.96 8.44
N ARG A 164 4.91 -3.14 9.65
CA ARG A 164 5.43 -4.12 10.60
C ARG A 164 4.51 -5.33 10.71
N PRO A 165 5.05 -6.55 10.82
CA PRO A 165 4.25 -7.72 11.15
C PRO A 165 3.52 -7.53 12.49
N ALA A 166 2.27 -8.00 12.58
CA ALA A 166 1.46 -7.96 13.80
C ALA A 166 2.06 -8.72 15.00
N SER A 167 3.09 -9.54 14.76
CA SER A 167 3.85 -10.24 15.79
C SER A 167 4.99 -9.42 16.40
N GLN A 168 5.27 -8.21 15.89
CA GLN A 168 6.31 -7.35 16.44
C GLN A 168 5.88 -6.73 17.78
N PRO A 169 6.83 -6.42 18.68
CA PRO A 169 6.52 -5.70 19.91
C PRO A 169 5.91 -4.32 19.64
N VAL A 170 4.95 -3.92 20.49
CA VAL A 170 4.24 -2.64 20.41
C VAL A 170 5.21 -1.43 20.40
N ALA A 171 6.33 -1.52 21.11
CA ALA A 171 7.37 -0.49 21.13
C ALA A 171 7.95 -0.13 19.74
N LYS A 172 7.96 -1.07 18.79
CA LYS A 172 8.41 -0.76 17.42
C LYS A 172 7.42 0.13 16.66
N PHE A 173 6.13 0.02 16.97
CA PHE A 173 5.11 0.91 16.42
C PHE A 173 5.17 2.29 17.09
N ALA A 174 5.45 2.34 18.40
CA ALA A 174 5.69 3.60 19.10
C ALA A 174 6.86 4.40 18.49
N LEU A 175 7.96 3.71 18.13
CA LEU A 175 9.08 4.34 17.42
C LEU A 175 8.67 4.87 16.04
N ASP A 176 7.82 4.16 15.29
CA ASP A 176 7.34 4.65 14.00
C ASP A 176 6.51 5.92 14.17
N LEU A 177 5.60 5.94 15.14
CA LEU A 177 4.79 7.12 15.47
C LEU A 177 5.65 8.31 15.89
N LEU A 178 6.68 8.09 16.71
CA LEU A 178 7.64 9.12 17.11
C LEU A 178 8.36 9.75 15.90
N LEU A 179 8.63 8.96 14.86
CA LEU A 179 9.26 9.42 13.61
C LEU A 179 8.26 10.04 12.61
N GLY A 180 6.99 10.19 12.99
CA GLY A 180 5.93 10.68 12.11
C GLY A 180 5.58 9.70 10.98
N LYS A 181 5.91 8.42 11.14
CA LYS A 181 5.51 7.37 10.19
C LYS A 181 4.09 6.91 10.49
N PRO A 182 3.31 6.56 9.47
CA PRO A 182 2.02 5.93 9.70
C PRO A 182 2.19 4.55 10.36
N CYS A 183 1.32 4.23 11.30
CA CYS A 183 1.28 2.93 11.96
C CYS A 183 0.66 1.88 11.02
N LEU A 184 1.50 1.18 10.25
CA LEU A 184 1.05 0.17 9.29
C LEU A 184 1.34 -1.25 9.77
N VAL A 185 0.28 -2.05 9.93
CA VAL A 185 0.36 -3.43 10.42
C VAL A 185 0.11 -4.43 9.28
N GLY A 186 1.02 -5.37 9.06
CA GLY A 186 0.83 -6.51 8.16
C GLY A 186 0.48 -7.79 8.92
N MET A 187 -0.54 -8.51 8.47
CA MET A 187 -0.90 -9.83 9.01
C MET A 187 -1.47 -10.74 7.92
N HIS A 188 -1.63 -12.01 8.25
CA HIS A 188 -2.28 -13.02 7.40
C HIS A 188 -3.46 -13.64 8.16
N HIS A 189 -4.28 -14.43 7.46
CA HIS A 189 -5.48 -15.03 8.03
C HIS A 189 -5.21 -15.91 9.26
N ASP A 190 -4.00 -16.47 9.41
CA ASP A 190 -3.60 -17.30 10.54
C ASP A 190 -3.45 -16.53 11.86
N TYR A 191 -3.37 -15.20 11.80
CA TYR A 191 -3.43 -14.36 13.00
C TYR A 191 -4.77 -14.48 13.74
N PHE A 192 -5.84 -14.83 13.02
CA PHE A 192 -7.19 -15.08 13.56
C PHE A 192 -7.39 -16.53 14.01
N ARG A 193 -6.31 -17.32 14.05
CA ARG A 193 -6.36 -18.69 14.58
C ARG A 193 -6.69 -18.63 16.08
N GLY A 194 -7.83 -19.20 16.43
CA GLY A 194 -8.34 -19.21 17.81
C GLY A 194 -9.28 -18.05 18.13
N GLY A 195 -9.67 -17.23 17.14
CA GLY A 195 -10.59 -16.10 17.32
C GLY A 195 -9.95 -14.75 17.00
N ASP A 196 -10.68 -13.68 17.33
CA ASP A 196 -10.38 -12.27 17.10
C ASP A 196 -9.69 -11.59 18.30
N ASP A 197 -9.54 -12.25 19.45
CA ASP A 197 -8.95 -11.69 20.67
C ASP A 197 -7.57 -11.06 20.46
N LYS A 198 -6.70 -11.72 19.68
CA LYS A 198 -5.35 -11.19 19.38
C LYS A 198 -5.41 -9.91 18.56
N PHE A 199 -6.34 -9.86 17.60
CA PHE A 199 -6.55 -8.67 16.78
C PHE A 199 -7.11 -7.52 17.63
N ILE A 200 -8.11 -7.80 18.47
CA ILE A 200 -8.69 -6.83 19.41
C ILE A 200 -7.62 -6.29 20.37
N ALA A 201 -6.82 -7.17 20.97
CA ALA A 201 -5.75 -6.78 21.89
C ALA A 201 -4.71 -5.88 21.21
N LEU A 202 -4.29 -6.24 19.99
CA LEU A 202 -3.34 -5.43 19.22
C LEU A 202 -3.88 -4.03 18.94
N VAL A 203 -5.12 -3.92 18.43
CA VAL A 203 -5.73 -2.61 18.13
C VAL A 203 -5.84 -1.76 19.39
N LYS A 204 -6.28 -2.33 20.51
CA LYS A 204 -6.34 -1.63 21.80
C LYS A 204 -4.96 -1.15 22.26
N SER A 205 -3.93 -1.98 22.13
CA SER A 205 -2.55 -1.57 22.46
C SER A 205 -2.04 -0.46 21.57
N LEU A 206 -2.38 -0.45 20.28
CA LEU A 206 -1.99 0.63 19.37
C LEU A 206 -2.72 1.95 19.72
N ASN A 207 -4.02 1.90 19.97
CA ASN A 207 -4.78 3.09 20.40
C ASN A 207 -4.31 3.65 21.75
N ALA A 208 -3.73 2.81 22.61
CA ALA A 208 -3.16 3.24 23.87
C ALA A 208 -1.79 3.94 23.71
N LEU A 209 -1.12 3.81 22.55
CA LEU A 209 0.15 4.51 22.30
C LEU A 209 -0.04 6.00 22.05
N ASP A 210 -1.11 6.36 21.33
CA ASP A 210 -1.40 7.73 20.95
C ASP A 210 -2.91 7.89 20.70
N SER A 211 -3.56 8.71 21.53
CA SER A 211 -4.99 9.00 21.47
C SER A 211 -5.41 9.78 20.22
N THR A 212 -4.45 10.36 19.49
CA THR A 212 -4.70 11.13 18.25
C THR A 212 -4.71 10.26 17.00
N LEU A 213 -4.46 8.96 17.14
CA LEU A 213 -4.49 8.02 16.03
C LEU A 213 -5.86 8.03 15.35
N THR A 214 -5.83 8.21 14.03
CA THR A 214 -6.99 8.08 13.17
C THR A 214 -6.81 6.87 12.27
N TRP A 215 -7.89 6.11 12.11
CA TRP A 215 -7.90 4.89 11.30
C TRP A 215 -8.63 5.15 9.99
N THR A 216 -7.99 4.85 8.87
CA THR A 216 -8.56 4.99 7.53
C THR A 216 -7.87 4.06 6.53
N ASN A 217 -8.29 4.08 5.27
CA ASN A 217 -7.72 3.28 4.19
C ASN A 217 -6.28 3.72 3.83
N LEU A 218 -5.54 2.84 3.13
CA LEU A 218 -4.14 3.11 2.80
C LEU A 218 -3.96 4.32 1.90
N GLU A 219 -4.85 4.55 0.93
CA GLU A 219 -4.73 5.69 0.02
C GLU A 219 -4.82 7.02 0.76
N SER A 220 -5.72 7.13 1.75
CA SER A 220 -5.80 8.34 2.59
C SER A 220 -4.56 8.52 3.47
N ILE A 221 -4.06 7.43 4.08
CA ILE A 221 -2.86 7.48 4.93
C ILE A 221 -1.66 8.00 4.13
N VAL A 222 -1.39 7.42 2.96
CA VAL A 222 -0.22 7.83 2.16
C VAL A 222 -0.39 9.23 1.57
N ALA A 223 -1.64 9.64 1.25
CA ALA A 223 -1.92 10.99 0.79
C ALA A 223 -1.79 12.04 1.91
N GLN A 224 -2.03 11.70 3.16
CA GLN A 224 -1.87 12.63 4.29
C GLN A 224 -0.43 12.70 4.81
N THR A 225 0.44 11.78 4.38
CA THR A 225 1.83 11.75 4.82
C THR A 225 2.65 12.84 4.13
N CYS A 226 3.09 13.83 4.91
CA CYS A 226 4.03 14.87 4.49
C CYS A 226 4.93 15.27 5.68
N SER A 227 6.00 16.01 5.41
CA SER A 227 6.79 16.65 6.47
C SER A 227 6.67 18.16 6.35
N ILE A 228 6.39 18.83 7.45
CA ILE A 228 6.23 20.27 7.49
C ILE A 228 7.36 20.85 8.33
N ARG A 229 8.11 21.78 7.76
CA ARG A 229 9.10 22.59 8.46
C ARG A 229 8.59 24.03 8.51
N LEU A 230 8.57 24.61 9.71
CA LEU A 230 8.25 26.02 9.89
C LEU A 230 9.55 26.80 10.01
N THR A 231 9.80 27.69 9.06
CA THR A 231 10.98 28.56 9.07
C THR A 231 10.53 30.00 9.30
N PRO A 232 11.01 30.68 10.36
CA PRO A 232 10.68 32.08 10.61
C PRO A 232 10.95 32.96 9.38
N GLY A 233 9.97 33.77 8.98
CA GLY A 233 10.07 34.70 7.86
C GLY A 233 9.96 34.10 6.45
N LEU A 234 9.95 32.77 6.30
CA LEU A 234 9.99 32.09 4.98
C LEU A 234 8.78 31.17 4.72
N GLY A 235 7.79 31.19 5.60
CA GLY A 235 6.58 30.37 5.53
C GLY A 235 6.83 28.86 5.76
N PRO A 236 5.78 28.03 5.70
CA PRO A 236 5.89 26.59 5.81
C PRO A 236 6.55 25.99 4.56
N GLU A 237 7.50 25.10 4.79
CA GLU A 237 8.08 24.22 3.78
C GLU A 237 7.47 22.82 3.95
N VAL A 238 6.78 22.35 2.91
CA VAL A 238 6.08 21.07 2.93
C VAL A 238 6.77 20.11 1.98
N ARG A 239 7.35 19.04 2.54
CA ARG A 239 7.90 17.93 1.78
C ARG A 239 6.83 16.89 1.51
N LEU A 240 6.61 16.61 0.23
CA LEU A 240 5.66 15.65 -0.29
C LEU A 240 6.36 14.31 -0.54
N PHE A 241 5.69 13.22 -0.21
CA PHE A 241 6.17 11.86 -0.50
C PHE A 241 5.45 11.22 -1.69
N SER A 242 4.15 11.51 -1.85
CA SER A 242 3.32 10.98 -2.93
C SER A 242 3.04 12.01 -4.02
N SER A 243 2.60 11.54 -5.19
CA SER A 243 2.06 12.37 -6.28
C SER A 243 0.71 12.99 -5.95
N CYS A 244 -0.01 12.47 -4.96
CA CYS A 244 -1.26 13.04 -4.45
C CYS A 244 -1.11 13.23 -2.95
N THR A 245 -1.13 14.47 -2.48
CA THR A 245 -1.01 14.80 -1.05
C THR A 245 -2.18 15.65 -0.61
N ARG A 246 -2.77 15.33 0.54
CA ARG A 246 -3.84 16.12 1.18
C ARG A 246 -3.28 16.72 2.46
N LEU A 247 -3.10 18.03 2.46
CA LEU A 247 -2.70 18.78 3.64
C LEU A 247 -3.94 19.16 4.46
N ALA A 248 -3.88 18.92 5.77
CA ALA A 248 -4.93 19.36 6.68
C ALA A 248 -5.02 20.89 6.73
N PRO A 249 -6.22 21.45 6.99
CA PRO A 249 -6.43 22.88 7.25
C PRO A 249 -5.35 23.53 8.12
N GLN A 250 -4.75 24.63 7.63
CA GLN A 250 -3.81 25.45 8.39
C GLN A 250 -4.47 26.80 8.71
N LYS A 251 -4.85 27.03 9.97
CA LYS A 251 -5.65 28.21 10.37
C LYS A 251 -4.94 29.55 10.15
N SER A 252 -3.60 29.57 10.16
CA SER A 252 -2.79 30.79 10.13
C SER A 252 -1.85 30.91 8.92
N LEU A 253 -1.84 29.91 8.04
CA LEU A 253 -0.92 29.84 6.92
C LEU A 253 -1.70 29.95 5.61
N THR A 254 -1.38 30.95 4.80
CA THR A 254 -2.04 31.21 3.51
C THR A 254 -1.27 30.66 2.33
N GLU A 255 0.04 30.43 2.47
CA GLU A 255 0.91 29.97 1.40
C GLU A 255 1.95 28.99 1.94
N ALA A 256 2.38 28.04 1.11
CA ALA A 256 3.46 27.12 1.40
C ALA A 256 4.39 26.93 0.21
N ARG A 257 5.65 26.59 0.51
CA ARG A 257 6.59 26.06 -0.47
C ARG A 257 6.59 24.55 -0.41
N PHE A 258 6.31 23.90 -1.53
CA PHE A 258 6.24 22.46 -1.65
C PHE A 258 7.51 21.91 -2.29
N SER A 259 7.93 20.72 -1.85
CA SER A 259 9.04 19.98 -2.47
C SER A 259 8.74 18.50 -2.57
N LYS A 260 9.18 17.85 -3.65
CA LYS A 260 9.12 16.38 -3.82
C LYS A 260 10.40 15.88 -4.46
N ARG A 261 11.00 14.83 -3.88
CA ARG A 261 12.13 14.14 -4.52
C ARG A 261 11.65 13.42 -5.79
N GLU A 262 12.35 13.68 -6.89
CA GLU A 262 12.07 13.16 -8.22
C GLU A 262 13.38 12.96 -9.02
N PRO A 263 14.07 11.82 -8.84
CA PRO A 263 15.43 11.62 -9.37
C PRO A 263 15.48 11.34 -10.89
N LEU A 264 14.35 11.06 -11.54
CA LEU A 264 14.33 10.72 -12.96
C LEU A 264 14.11 11.98 -13.82
N VAL A 265 15.21 12.53 -14.35
CA VAL A 265 15.28 13.82 -15.06
C VAL A 265 14.50 13.83 -16.39
N ALA A 266 14.36 12.69 -17.05
CA ALA A 266 13.84 12.61 -18.43
C ALA A 266 12.33 12.88 -18.59
N LYS A 267 11.57 13.09 -17.50
CA LYS A 267 10.11 13.29 -17.57
C LYS A 267 9.69 14.73 -17.23
N THR A 268 8.75 15.25 -18.01
CA THR A 268 8.04 16.50 -17.70
C THR A 268 7.07 16.29 -16.55
N PHE A 269 6.71 17.37 -15.86
CA PHE A 269 5.85 17.32 -14.70
C PHE A 269 4.98 18.58 -14.65
N ASN A 270 3.74 18.39 -14.21
CA ASN A 270 2.86 19.50 -13.85
C ASN A 270 2.55 19.35 -12.35
N ALA A 271 2.66 20.45 -11.62
CA ALA A 271 2.17 20.55 -10.25
C ALA A 271 0.85 21.32 -10.25
N SER A 272 -0.06 20.95 -9.35
CA SER A 272 -1.29 21.70 -9.11
C SER A 272 -1.63 21.71 -7.63
N VAL A 273 -2.25 22.81 -7.21
CA VAL A 273 -2.78 23.03 -5.86
C VAL A 273 -4.26 23.35 -6.00
N ASP A 274 -5.09 22.49 -5.40
CA ASP A 274 -6.56 22.51 -5.51
C ASP A 274 -7.06 22.61 -6.97
N GLY A 275 -6.40 21.86 -7.84
CA GLY A 275 -6.73 21.77 -9.27
C GLY A 275 -6.22 22.94 -10.12
N ARG A 276 -5.58 23.95 -9.52
CA ARG A 276 -4.92 25.04 -10.26
C ARG A 276 -3.49 24.66 -10.55
N GLU A 277 -3.11 24.62 -11.82
CA GLU A 277 -1.71 24.39 -12.21
C GLU A 277 -0.82 25.53 -11.68
N THR A 278 0.41 25.17 -11.30
CA THR A 278 1.39 26.12 -10.79
C THR A 278 2.74 25.90 -11.44
N ASP A 279 3.48 26.99 -11.59
CA ASP A 279 4.85 26.94 -12.04
C ASP A 279 5.69 26.15 -11.05
N CYS A 280 6.52 25.26 -11.58
CA CYS A 280 7.33 24.36 -10.80
C CYS A 280 8.71 24.22 -11.43
N THR A 281 9.72 24.16 -10.58
CA THR A 281 11.12 24.05 -10.98
C THR A 281 11.67 22.70 -10.55
N ARG A 282 12.68 22.20 -11.27
CA ARG A 282 13.44 21.02 -10.86
C ARG A 282 14.90 21.40 -10.67
N GLN A 283 15.42 21.12 -9.49
CA GLN A 283 16.83 21.27 -9.16
C GLN A 283 17.29 20.04 -8.38
N ASP A 284 18.44 19.46 -8.76
CA ASP A 284 19.08 18.33 -8.07
C ASP A 284 18.13 17.15 -7.78
N GLY A 285 17.27 16.83 -8.76
CA GLY A 285 16.29 15.74 -8.63
C GLY A 285 15.21 16.03 -7.59
N THR A 286 14.88 17.30 -7.33
CA THR A 286 13.77 17.74 -6.48
C THR A 286 12.89 18.70 -7.27
N ILE A 287 11.57 18.44 -7.26
CA ILE A 287 10.55 19.36 -7.78
C ILE A 287 10.17 20.32 -6.66
N SER A 288 10.13 21.62 -6.96
CA SER A 288 9.74 22.68 -6.03
C SER A 288 8.74 23.64 -6.65
N PHE A 289 7.78 24.11 -5.85
CA PHE A 289 6.77 25.11 -6.26
C PHE A 289 6.14 25.77 -5.03
N ALA A 290 5.45 26.89 -5.23
CA ALA A 290 4.65 27.53 -4.19
C ALA A 290 3.16 27.36 -4.48
N GLY A 291 2.32 27.50 -3.47
CA GLY A 291 0.88 27.48 -3.66
C GLY A 291 0.10 27.93 -2.44
N GLN A 292 -1.10 28.44 -2.69
CA GLN A 292 -2.00 28.92 -1.65
C GLN A 292 -2.62 27.74 -0.88
N LEU A 293 -2.75 27.91 0.43
CA LEU A 293 -3.33 26.93 1.34
C LEU A 293 -4.80 27.26 1.59
N ASN A 294 -5.66 26.27 1.44
CA ASN A 294 -7.06 26.36 1.80
C ASN A 294 -7.30 26.01 3.28
N GLN A 295 -8.06 26.87 3.96
CA GLN A 295 -8.39 26.71 5.38
C GLN A 295 -9.53 25.70 5.63
N ALA A 296 -10.34 25.37 4.63
CA ALA A 296 -11.32 24.29 4.67
C ALA A 296 -11.70 23.90 3.22
N PRO A 297 -11.80 22.60 2.87
CA PRO A 297 -11.64 21.40 3.69
C PRO A 297 -10.17 20.96 3.92
N GLY A 298 -9.20 21.80 3.54
CA GLY A 298 -7.78 21.47 3.46
C GLY A 298 -7.28 21.70 2.03
N THR A 299 -6.02 21.39 1.76
CA THR A 299 -5.37 21.64 0.46
C THR A 299 -5.03 20.32 -0.22
N LEU A 300 -5.45 20.14 -1.47
CA LEU A 300 -5.08 19.01 -2.30
C LEU A 300 -3.94 19.39 -3.23
N ILE A 301 -2.81 18.70 -3.10
CA ILE A 301 -1.64 18.89 -3.94
C ILE A 301 -1.48 17.69 -4.86
N TYR A 302 -1.28 17.94 -6.14
CA TYR A 302 -1.09 16.90 -7.13
C TYR A 302 0.12 17.17 -8.02
N ILE A 303 0.99 16.17 -8.19
CA ILE A 303 2.13 16.19 -9.10
C ILE A 303 1.90 15.10 -10.16
N LYS A 304 1.63 15.54 -11.38
CA LYS A 304 1.45 14.66 -12.54
C LYS A 304 2.78 14.53 -13.28
N ILE A 305 3.26 13.31 -13.44
CA ILE A 305 4.43 13.01 -14.26
C ILE A 305 3.96 12.66 -15.68
N LEU A 306 4.54 13.31 -16.69
CA LEU A 306 4.17 13.16 -18.09
C LEU A 306 5.37 12.66 -18.94
N PRO A 307 5.11 11.91 -20.03
CA PRO A 307 3.85 11.24 -20.34
C PRO A 307 3.59 10.05 -19.41
N VAL A 308 2.32 9.73 -19.19
CA VAL A 308 1.92 8.43 -18.64
C VAL A 308 1.89 7.48 -19.83
N GLU A 309 2.86 6.56 -19.91
CA GLU A 309 2.90 5.58 -20.98
C GLU A 309 1.69 4.64 -20.85
N GLU A 310 0.85 4.58 -21.89
CA GLU A 310 -0.16 3.54 -21.99
C GLU A 310 0.50 2.21 -22.33
N VAL A 311 0.51 1.31 -21.36
CA VAL A 311 1.06 -0.04 -21.53
C VAL A 311 -0.07 -0.97 -21.94
N ALA A 312 0.09 -1.61 -23.11
CA ALA A 312 -0.85 -2.63 -23.56
C ALA A 312 -1.01 -3.73 -22.49
N VAL A 313 -2.25 -4.05 -22.15
CA VAL A 313 -2.54 -5.11 -21.17
C VAL A 313 -2.17 -6.46 -21.80
N PRO A 314 -1.23 -7.22 -21.21
CA PRO A 314 -0.84 -8.50 -21.77
C PRO A 314 -2.00 -9.51 -21.67
N SER A 315 -2.10 -10.39 -22.67
CA SER A 315 -2.97 -11.57 -22.62
C SER A 315 -2.13 -12.79 -22.29
N PRO A 316 -2.21 -13.35 -21.06
CA PRO A 316 -1.38 -14.48 -20.69
C PRO A 316 -1.76 -15.74 -21.48
N SER A 317 -0.75 -16.53 -21.86
CA SER A 317 -0.95 -17.78 -22.60
C SER A 317 -1.82 -18.77 -21.83
N LEU A 318 -2.52 -19.67 -22.55
CA LEU A 318 -3.35 -20.70 -21.92
C LEU A 318 -2.56 -21.59 -20.93
N PRO A 319 -1.34 -22.08 -21.25
CA PRO A 319 -0.53 -22.83 -20.29
C PRO A 319 -0.23 -22.03 -19.02
N TYR A 320 0.08 -20.73 -19.16
CA TYR A 320 0.32 -19.86 -18.00
C TYR A 320 -0.93 -19.71 -17.13
N ARG A 321 -2.10 -19.47 -17.75
CA ARG A 321 -3.38 -19.35 -17.03
C ARG A 321 -3.72 -20.62 -16.24
N ILE A 322 -3.47 -21.79 -16.81
CA ILE A 322 -3.66 -23.09 -16.13
C ILE A 322 -2.71 -23.20 -14.94
N LYS A 323 -1.43 -22.87 -15.12
CA LYS A 323 -0.42 -22.88 -14.04
C LYS A 323 -0.82 -21.98 -12.86
N VAL A 324 -1.22 -20.74 -13.14
CA VAL A 324 -1.70 -19.81 -12.10
C VAL A 324 -2.94 -20.37 -11.39
N ALA A 325 -3.91 -20.89 -12.15
CA ALA A 325 -5.14 -21.45 -11.59
C ALA A 325 -4.86 -22.65 -10.66
N ALA A 326 -3.99 -23.57 -11.08
CA ALA A 326 -3.58 -24.70 -10.27
C ALA A 326 -2.92 -24.24 -8.96
N ARG A 327 -1.93 -23.34 -9.04
CA ARG A 327 -1.25 -22.79 -7.86
C ARG A 327 -2.23 -22.13 -6.90
N ARG A 328 -3.12 -21.27 -7.40
CA ARG A 328 -4.08 -20.55 -6.55
C ARG A 328 -5.10 -21.48 -5.90
N ARG A 329 -5.53 -22.54 -6.60
CA ARG A 329 -6.41 -23.57 -6.02
C ARG A 329 -5.70 -24.33 -4.90
N LEU A 330 -4.43 -24.70 -5.10
CA LEU A 330 -3.61 -25.36 -4.07
C LEU A 330 -3.38 -24.46 -2.85
N SER A 331 -3.06 -23.17 -3.05
CA SER A 331 -2.93 -22.20 -1.95
C SER A 331 -4.22 -22.10 -1.14
N ARG A 332 -5.38 -22.02 -1.81
CA ARG A 332 -6.67 -21.99 -1.12
C ARG A 332 -6.96 -23.29 -0.35
N ILE A 333 -6.59 -24.44 -0.90
CA ILE A 333 -6.74 -25.73 -0.20
C ILE A 333 -5.87 -25.75 1.06
N ARG A 334 -4.61 -25.31 0.95
CA ARG A 334 -3.69 -25.16 2.08
C ARG A 334 -4.27 -24.27 3.15
N ASP A 335 -4.78 -23.11 2.78
CA ASP A 335 -5.23 -22.11 3.72
C ASP A 335 -6.56 -22.50 4.38
N ASN A 336 -7.49 -23.12 3.64
CA ASN A 336 -8.81 -23.50 4.16
C ASN A 336 -8.86 -24.86 4.88
N HIS A 337 -8.02 -25.83 4.48
CA HIS A 337 -8.10 -27.20 4.98
C HIS A 337 -6.85 -27.61 5.76
N PHE A 338 -5.67 -27.54 5.15
CA PHE A 338 -4.45 -28.02 5.81
C PHE A 338 -4.05 -27.16 7.01
N SER A 339 -4.21 -25.83 6.92
CA SER A 339 -3.87 -24.94 8.02
C SER A 339 -4.74 -25.18 9.27
N LYS A 340 -5.95 -25.73 9.10
CA LYS A 340 -6.93 -26.04 10.16
C LYS A 340 -6.76 -27.42 10.77
N ALA A 341 -6.17 -28.38 10.04
CA ALA A 341 -5.96 -29.73 10.52
C ALA A 341 -4.82 -29.80 11.55
N VAL A 342 -5.11 -30.28 12.76
CA VAL A 342 -4.13 -30.43 13.85
C VAL A 342 -3.01 -31.43 13.49
N TRP A 343 -3.29 -32.42 12.63
CA TRP A 343 -2.35 -33.47 12.21
C TRP A 343 -1.39 -33.03 11.08
N ALA A 344 -1.65 -31.93 10.37
CA ALA A 344 -0.76 -31.41 9.32
C ALA A 344 0.55 -30.80 9.88
N ARG A 345 0.70 -30.77 11.21
CA ARG A 345 1.88 -30.26 11.93
C ARG A 345 3.20 -30.97 11.57
N HIS A 346 3.17 -32.18 11.02
CA HIS A 346 4.39 -32.95 10.71
C HIS A 346 4.86 -32.85 9.25
N PHE A 347 3.99 -32.48 8.31
CA PHE A 347 4.34 -32.46 6.88
C PHE A 347 4.75 -31.09 6.33
N LEU A 348 4.62 -30.01 7.13
CA LEU A 348 4.87 -28.64 6.67
C LEU A 348 6.17 -27.99 7.19
N ARG A 349 7.12 -28.76 7.74
CA ARG A 349 8.53 -28.31 7.80
C ARG A 349 9.16 -28.45 6.41
N VAL A 350 8.74 -27.59 5.48
CA VAL A 350 9.58 -27.26 4.34
C VAL A 350 10.74 -26.41 4.89
N PRO A 351 12.02 -26.74 4.62
CA PRO A 351 13.13 -25.98 5.16
C PRO A 351 13.02 -24.53 4.69
N ARG A 352 13.01 -23.58 5.64
CA ARG A 352 13.52 -22.24 5.33
C ARG A 352 15.01 -22.44 5.09
N SER A 353 15.47 -22.20 3.87
CA SER A 353 16.89 -22.14 3.57
C SER A 353 17.57 -21.20 4.57
N PRO A 354 18.74 -21.56 5.12
CA PRO A 354 19.48 -20.67 6.00
C PRO A 354 19.82 -19.39 5.21
N LYS A 355 19.49 -18.24 5.80
CA LYS A 355 19.98 -16.94 5.34
C LYS A 355 21.46 -16.86 5.75
N VAL A 356 22.36 -16.70 4.77
CA VAL A 356 23.69 -16.13 4.98
C VAL A 356 23.58 -14.64 4.70
#